data_AF-A0A7C2XGJ4-F1
#
_entry.id   AF-A0A7C2XGJ4-F1
#
_cell.length_a   1.000
_cell.length_b   1.000
_cell.length_c   1.000
_cell.angle_alpha   90.00
_cell.angle_beta   90.00
_cell.angle_gamma   90.00
#
_symmetry.space_group_name_H-M   'P 1'
#
loop_
_entity.id
_entity.type
_entity.pdbx_description
1 polymer ?
#
loop_
_entity_poly.entity_id
_entity_poly.type
_entity_poly.pdbx_seq_one_letter_code
_entity_poly.pdbx_strand_id
1 'polypeptide(L)'
;MKWALLKEASALVRKVAVLAVSSHMLFVWGVGVGWGQQATPPTLDLGAPGAVSVTLNGASSGDRLEILRVADVNGDGVDDVVVAGRLANGPEGFRFDAGGVFIVLGGVDLIRGTTRDLHDRADIVIHGADANDRLGTSLAVGDVNGDGIADIIVGAPGADGP
;
A
#
# COMPACT_ATOMS: atom_id res chain seq x y z
N MET A 1 -22.42 -14.33 41.48
CA MET A 1 -22.60 -14.09 40.03
C MET A 1 -21.66 -12.96 39.63
N LYS A 2 -20.68 -13.27 38.78
CA LYS A 2 -19.53 -12.43 38.44
C LYS A 2 -19.77 -11.90 37.03
N TRP A 3 -20.16 -10.63 36.90
CA TRP A 3 -20.36 -9.94 35.63
C TRP A 3 -19.69 -8.57 35.71
N ALA A 4 -18.64 -8.39 34.91
CA ALA A 4 -17.99 -7.14 34.45
C ALA A 4 -16.45 -7.27 34.40
N LEU A 5 -15.97 -8.25 33.65
CA LEU A 5 -14.69 -8.17 32.95
C LEU A 5 -15.05 -8.36 31.48
N LEU A 6 -15.03 -7.28 30.71
CA LEU A 6 -14.89 -7.24 29.25
C LEU A 6 -14.78 -5.74 28.84
N LYS A 7 -13.69 -5.11 29.29
CA LYS A 7 -13.16 -3.85 28.74
C LYS A 7 -11.81 -4.12 28.04
N GLU A 8 -11.68 -5.27 27.37
CA GLU A 8 -10.47 -5.62 26.64
C GLU A 8 -10.83 -6.19 25.26
N ALA A 9 -11.30 -5.32 24.36
CA ALA A 9 -11.45 -5.66 22.95
C ALA A 9 -10.88 -4.57 22.02
N SER A 10 -9.94 -3.75 22.51
CA SER A 10 -9.28 -2.71 21.72
C SER A 10 -7.77 -2.80 21.88
N ALA A 11 -7.15 -3.71 21.13
CA ALA A 11 -5.75 -3.62 20.65
C ALA A 11 -5.32 -4.96 20.03
N LEU A 12 -5.93 -5.34 18.90
CA LEU A 12 -5.25 -6.28 18.00
C LEU A 12 -4.32 -5.44 17.13
N VAL A 13 -3.11 -5.17 17.63
CA VAL A 13 -2.03 -4.62 16.82
C VAL A 13 -1.70 -5.65 15.73
N ARG A 14 -2.22 -5.44 14.52
CA ARG A 14 -1.86 -6.24 13.35
C ARG A 14 -0.68 -5.55 12.69
N LYS A 15 0.54 -5.95 13.04
CA LYS A 15 1.71 -5.47 12.30
C LYS A 15 1.69 -6.12 10.92
N VAL A 16 1.51 -5.27 9.92
CA VAL A 16 1.61 -5.61 8.51
C VAL A 16 3.08 -5.42 8.11
N ALA A 17 3.71 -6.47 7.61
CA ALA A 17 5.01 -6.44 6.97
C ALA A 17 4.80 -6.58 5.46
N VAL A 18 5.08 -5.52 4.71
CA VAL A 18 5.06 -5.59 3.25
C VAL A 18 6.45 -6.04 2.80
N LEU A 19 6.52 -7.18 2.12
CA LEU A 19 7.79 -7.82 1.78
C LEU A 19 7.88 -8.02 0.28
N ALA A 20 8.64 -7.13 -0.34
CA ALA A 20 9.12 -7.17 -1.72
C ALA A 20 8.17 -6.64 -2.81
N VAL A 21 8.79 -5.85 -3.66
CA VAL A 21 8.34 -5.44 -4.98
C VAL A 21 9.09 -6.33 -5.98
N SER A 22 8.40 -7.24 -6.66
CA SER A 22 8.88 -7.66 -7.98
C SER A 22 8.29 -6.67 -8.99
N SER A 23 8.91 -6.48 -10.15
CA SER A 23 8.63 -5.42 -11.12
C SER A 23 7.17 -5.14 -11.51
N HIS A 24 6.20 -5.97 -11.09
CA HIS A 24 4.76 -5.76 -11.27
C HIS A 24 3.89 -6.19 -10.06
N MET A 25 4.47 -6.64 -8.93
CA MET A 25 3.73 -7.23 -7.80
C MET A 25 4.30 -6.84 -6.43
N LEU A 26 3.39 -6.53 -5.49
CA LEU A 26 3.66 -6.32 -4.06
C LEU A 26 3.09 -7.45 -3.21
N PHE A 27 3.84 -7.96 -2.23
CA PHE A 27 3.34 -8.91 -1.24
C PHE A 27 3.14 -8.28 0.14
N VAL A 28 1.95 -8.46 0.71
CA VAL A 28 1.64 -8.07 2.09
C VAL A 28 1.57 -9.31 2.96
N TRP A 29 2.33 -9.32 4.05
CA TRP A 29 2.31 -10.36 5.09
C TRP A 29 1.89 -9.75 6.43
N GLY A 30 1.02 -10.41 7.18
CA GLY A 30 0.54 -9.91 8.48
C GLY A 30 0.84 -10.88 9.60
N VAL A 31 1.40 -10.38 10.71
CA VAL A 31 1.53 -11.16 11.96
C VAL A 31 0.23 -11.04 12.74
N GLY A 32 -0.59 -12.09 12.73
CA GLY A 32 -1.71 -12.25 13.65
C GLY A 32 -1.25 -13.00 14.90
N VAL A 33 -0.97 -12.31 16.00
CA VAL A 33 -0.97 -12.97 17.31
C VAL A 33 -2.43 -13.15 17.77
N GLY A 34 -3.05 -14.20 17.23
CA GLY A 34 -4.27 -14.81 17.74
C GLY A 34 -4.00 -16.30 17.97
N TRP A 35 -4.23 -16.76 19.21
CA TRP A 35 -4.05 -18.12 19.75
C TRP A 35 -3.47 -19.19 18.80
N GLY A 36 -2.16 -19.46 18.96
CA GLY A 36 -1.52 -20.70 18.50
C GLY A 36 -0.76 -20.66 17.18
N GLN A 37 -0.58 -19.50 16.53
CA GLN A 37 0.28 -19.39 15.35
C GLN A 37 1.69 -18.91 15.72
N GLN A 38 2.67 -19.64 15.19
CA GLN A 38 4.09 -19.64 15.56
C GLN A 38 4.77 -18.29 15.28
N ALA A 39 5.73 -17.92 16.12
CA ALA A 39 6.63 -16.77 15.93
C ALA A 39 7.16 -16.73 14.49
N THR A 40 7.33 -15.52 13.94
CA THR A 40 7.85 -15.27 12.60
C THR A 40 8.97 -16.26 12.24
N PRO A 41 8.82 -17.08 11.19
CA PRO A 41 9.87 -18.03 10.83
C PRO A 41 11.14 -17.26 10.45
N PRO A 42 12.34 -17.75 10.80
CA PRO A 42 13.60 -17.09 10.45
C PRO A 42 13.82 -17.01 8.92
N THR A 43 13.05 -17.77 8.15
CA THR A 43 13.05 -17.80 6.69
C THR A 43 11.60 -17.80 6.19
N LEU A 44 11.28 -16.90 5.25
CA LEU A 44 10.00 -16.87 4.54
C LEU A 44 10.25 -17.19 3.05
N ASP A 45 9.65 -18.27 2.56
CA ASP A 45 9.68 -18.64 1.13
C ASP A 45 8.44 -18.06 0.43
N LEU A 46 8.63 -17.04 -0.41
CA LEU A 46 7.55 -16.39 -1.17
C LEU A 46 6.96 -17.29 -2.27
N GLY A 47 7.65 -18.36 -2.67
CA GLY A 47 7.14 -19.35 -3.62
C GLY A 47 6.29 -20.43 -2.97
N ALA A 48 6.26 -20.50 -1.63
CA ALA A 48 5.48 -21.49 -0.91
C ALA A 48 3.98 -21.12 -0.91
N PRO A 49 3.08 -22.09 -1.15
CA PRO A 49 1.65 -21.86 -1.04
C PRO A 49 1.26 -21.28 0.32
N GLY A 50 0.54 -20.15 0.31
CA GLY A 50 0.06 -19.49 1.54
C GLY A 50 1.05 -18.56 2.23
N ALA A 51 2.26 -18.37 1.69
CA ALA A 51 3.22 -17.38 2.20
C ALA A 51 2.78 -15.93 1.97
N VAL A 52 1.93 -15.71 0.96
CA VAL A 52 1.41 -14.41 0.55
C VAL A 52 -0.04 -14.28 0.98
N SER A 53 -0.35 -13.24 1.76
CA SER A 53 -1.74 -12.95 2.16
C SER A 53 -2.45 -12.03 1.16
N VAL A 54 -1.71 -11.10 0.53
CA VAL A 54 -2.24 -10.15 -0.46
C VAL A 54 -1.21 -9.93 -1.55
N THR A 55 -1.66 -9.93 -2.80
CA THR A 55 -0.90 -9.46 -3.95
C THR A 55 -1.49 -8.14 -4.45
N LEU A 56 -0.68 -7.10 -4.63
CA LEU A 56 -1.08 -5.90 -5.38
C LEU A 56 -0.39 -5.88 -6.75
N ASN A 57 -1.17 -5.83 -7.82
CA ASN A 57 -0.66 -5.76 -9.20
C ASN A 57 -0.63 -4.31 -9.69
N GLY A 58 0.36 -4.00 -10.55
CA GLY A 58 0.40 -2.74 -11.29
C GLY A 58 -0.86 -2.54 -12.14
N ALA A 59 -1.23 -1.27 -12.35
CA ALA A 59 -2.49 -0.88 -12.96
C ALA A 59 -2.59 -1.18 -14.47
N SER A 60 -1.47 -1.45 -15.14
CA SER A 60 -1.42 -1.83 -16.54
C SER A 60 -0.23 -2.75 -16.83
N SER A 61 -0.31 -3.51 -17.93
CA SER A 61 0.79 -4.36 -18.38
C SER A 61 2.04 -3.53 -18.64
N GLY A 62 3.13 -3.81 -17.91
CA GLY A 62 4.38 -3.06 -17.98
C GLY A 62 4.55 -1.96 -16.94
N ASP A 63 3.49 -1.64 -16.17
CA ASP A 63 3.57 -0.70 -15.07
C ASP A 63 4.49 -1.25 -13.97
N ARG A 64 5.47 -0.43 -13.57
CA ARG A 64 6.35 -0.77 -12.47
C ARG A 64 5.86 -0.09 -11.21
N LEU A 65 5.39 -0.89 -10.25
CA LEU A 65 5.30 -0.47 -8.86
C LEU A 65 6.72 -0.46 -8.32
N GLU A 66 7.21 0.66 -7.79
CA GLU A 66 8.64 0.81 -7.48
C GLU A 66 8.91 1.29 -6.08
N ILE A 67 8.04 2.15 -5.54
CA ILE A 67 8.22 2.73 -4.22
C ILE A 67 6.98 2.45 -3.39
N LEU A 68 7.20 2.01 -2.16
CA LEU A 68 6.16 1.67 -1.20
C LEU A 68 6.39 2.43 0.10
N ARG A 69 5.31 2.96 0.69
CA ARG A 69 5.26 3.47 2.06
C ARG A 69 4.03 2.92 2.78
N VAL A 70 4.11 2.93 4.11
CA VAL A 70 3.03 2.50 5.00
C VAL A 70 2.88 3.56 6.10
N ALA A 71 1.69 4.11 6.24
CA ALA A 71 1.29 5.04 7.30
C ALA A 71 -0.23 5.26 7.26
N ASP A 72 -0.82 5.73 8.34
CA ASP A 72 -2.21 6.19 8.40
C ASP A 72 -2.37 7.53 7.67
N VAL A 73 -2.81 7.49 6.41
CA VAL A 73 -2.99 8.68 5.56
C VAL A 73 -4.43 9.18 5.54
N ASN A 74 -5.36 8.48 6.22
CA ASN A 74 -6.77 8.86 6.31
C ASN A 74 -7.21 9.25 7.74
N GLY A 75 -6.36 9.06 8.74
CA GLY A 75 -6.57 9.41 10.14
C GLY A 75 -7.45 8.42 10.92
N ASP A 76 -7.62 7.18 10.46
CA ASP A 76 -8.49 6.18 11.10
C ASP A 76 -7.78 5.31 12.17
N GLY A 77 -6.48 5.52 12.37
CA GLY A 77 -5.64 4.79 13.31
C GLY A 77 -5.14 3.45 12.79
N VAL A 78 -5.32 3.14 11.50
CA VAL A 78 -4.81 1.96 10.82
C VAL A 78 -3.87 2.38 9.70
N ASP A 79 -2.68 1.76 9.64
CA ASP A 79 -1.75 2.06 8.57
C ASP A 79 -2.29 1.63 7.20
N ASP A 80 -2.19 2.55 6.23
CA ASP A 80 -2.52 2.36 4.82
C ASP A 80 -1.28 2.00 4.00
N VAL A 81 -1.49 1.56 2.76
CA VAL A 81 -0.41 1.25 1.81
C VAL A 81 -0.40 2.28 0.68
N VAL A 82 0.72 2.98 0.54
CA VAL A 82 0.94 3.94 -0.57
C VAL A 82 1.99 3.36 -1.52
N VAL A 83 1.61 3.18 -2.78
CA VAL A 83 2.46 2.63 -3.84
C VAL A 83 2.63 3.65 -4.94
N ALA A 84 3.86 3.86 -5.41
CA ALA A 84 4.15 4.73 -6.54
C ALA A 84 4.75 3.94 -7.69
N GLY A 85 4.36 4.30 -8.92
CA GLY A 85 4.88 3.76 -10.16
C GLY A 85 5.07 4.85 -11.20
N ARG A 86 6.32 5.22 -11.46
CA ARG A 86 6.66 6.34 -12.35
C ARG A 86 6.35 6.10 -13.83
N LEU A 87 6.15 4.84 -14.23
CA LEU A 87 5.81 4.44 -15.60
C LEU A 87 4.32 4.12 -15.76
N ALA A 88 3.50 4.35 -14.72
CA ALA A 88 2.07 4.17 -14.85
C ALA A 88 1.51 5.16 -15.87
N ASN A 89 0.56 4.70 -16.68
CA ASN A 89 -0.15 5.58 -17.60
C ASN A 89 -1.24 6.36 -16.85
N GLY A 90 -1.58 7.54 -17.38
CA GLY A 90 -2.75 8.28 -16.92
C GLY A 90 -4.07 7.54 -17.25
N PRO A 91 -5.22 8.10 -16.82
CA PRO A 91 -6.56 7.60 -17.10
C PRO A 91 -6.75 7.27 -18.58
N GLU A 92 -7.46 6.18 -18.83
CA GLU A 92 -7.77 5.67 -20.17
C GLU A 92 -6.54 5.30 -21.03
N GLY A 93 -5.32 5.36 -20.47
CA GLY A 93 -4.09 4.93 -21.13
C GLY A 93 -3.49 5.92 -22.14
N PHE A 94 -4.03 7.14 -22.25
CA PHE A 94 -3.58 8.12 -23.25
C PHE A 94 -2.36 8.95 -22.83
N ARG A 95 -2.10 9.08 -21.52
CA ARG A 95 -0.94 9.83 -20.99
C ARG A 95 0.17 8.84 -20.62
N PHE A 96 1.02 8.52 -21.60
CA PHE A 96 2.12 7.59 -21.40
C PHE A 96 3.14 8.12 -20.39
N ASP A 97 3.62 7.24 -19.50
CA ASP A 97 4.62 7.56 -18.47
C ASP A 97 4.27 8.81 -17.61
N ALA A 98 2.98 9.10 -17.43
CA ALA A 98 2.55 10.17 -16.54
C ALA A 98 2.95 9.89 -15.08
N GLY A 99 3.07 8.60 -14.74
CA GLY A 99 3.29 8.13 -13.40
C GLY A 99 2.01 8.14 -12.56
N GLY A 100 2.03 7.38 -11.46
CA GLY A 100 0.87 7.19 -10.61
C GLY A 100 1.21 6.86 -9.17
N VAL A 101 0.32 7.26 -8.27
CA VAL A 101 0.33 6.92 -6.84
C VAL A 101 -1.00 6.26 -6.51
N PHE A 102 -0.93 5.10 -5.89
CA PHE A 102 -2.06 4.24 -5.54
C PHE A 102 -2.10 4.09 -4.03
N ILE A 103 -3.20 4.48 -3.41
CA ILE A 103 -3.42 4.36 -1.97
C ILE A 103 -4.44 3.24 -1.77
N VAL A 104 -4.05 2.27 -0.95
CA VAL A 104 -4.94 1.19 -0.51
C VAL A 104 -5.11 1.34 0.99
N LEU A 105 -6.34 1.63 1.41
CA LEU A 105 -6.65 1.85 2.81
C LEU A 105 -6.47 0.56 3.61
N GLY A 106 -5.99 0.74 4.83
CA GLY A 106 -5.71 -0.31 5.79
C GLY A 106 -6.96 -1.03 6.28
N GLY A 107 -6.74 -2.00 7.16
CA GLY A 107 -7.81 -2.70 7.86
C GLY A 107 -8.06 -4.13 7.40
N VAL A 108 -9.17 -4.70 7.86
CA VAL A 108 -9.45 -6.15 7.71
C VAL A 108 -9.65 -6.56 6.25
N ASP A 109 -10.10 -5.64 5.40
CA ASP A 109 -10.38 -5.90 3.99
C ASP A 109 -9.14 -5.84 3.11
N LEU A 110 -8.08 -5.16 3.56
CA LEU A 110 -6.77 -5.23 2.94
C LEU A 110 -6.20 -6.66 3.06
N ILE A 111 -6.28 -7.26 4.26
CA ILE A 111 -5.64 -8.55 4.58
C ILE A 111 -6.46 -9.77 4.09
N ARG A 112 -7.73 -9.58 3.69
CA ARG A 112 -8.62 -10.66 3.23
C ARG A 112 -8.65 -10.88 1.71
N GLY A 113 -8.03 -10.01 0.93
CA GLY A 113 -8.02 -10.11 -0.54
C GLY A 113 -6.79 -10.86 -1.05
N THR A 114 -6.97 -11.97 -1.75
CA THR A 114 -5.86 -12.77 -2.28
C THR A 114 -5.09 -12.07 -3.42
N THR A 115 -5.76 -11.21 -4.20
CA THR A 115 -5.15 -10.35 -5.23
C THR A 115 -6.00 -9.08 -5.45
N ARG A 116 -5.35 -7.91 -5.50
CA ARG A 116 -5.95 -6.64 -5.94
C ARG A 116 -5.18 -6.08 -7.13
N ASP A 117 -5.90 -5.67 -8.16
CA ASP A 117 -5.38 -4.85 -9.25
C ASP A 117 -5.50 -3.39 -8.84
N LEU A 118 -4.39 -2.65 -8.82
CA LEU A 118 -4.39 -1.26 -8.37
C LEU A 118 -5.06 -0.30 -9.37
N HIS A 119 -5.32 -0.72 -10.62
CA HIS A 119 -6.12 0.08 -11.54
C HIS A 119 -7.55 0.26 -11.04
N ASP A 120 -8.16 -0.85 -10.60
CA ASP A 120 -9.60 -0.92 -10.29
C ASP A 120 -9.90 -0.98 -8.79
N ARG A 121 -8.89 -1.32 -7.96
CA ARG A 121 -9.09 -1.67 -6.54
C ARG A 121 -8.18 -0.91 -5.58
N ALA A 122 -7.49 0.12 -6.06
CA ALA A 122 -6.98 1.16 -5.17
C ALA A 122 -8.16 2.02 -4.69
N ASP A 123 -8.12 2.44 -3.43
CA ASP A 123 -9.17 3.29 -2.86
C ASP A 123 -9.02 4.73 -3.35
N ILE A 124 -7.77 5.16 -3.60
CA ILE A 124 -7.44 6.46 -4.20
C ILE A 124 -6.32 6.26 -5.22
N VAL A 125 -6.47 6.92 -6.38
CA VAL A 125 -5.44 6.98 -7.42
C VAL A 125 -5.12 8.44 -7.75
N ILE A 126 -3.84 8.78 -7.75
CA ILE A 126 -3.31 10.08 -8.16
C ILE A 126 -2.47 9.86 -9.42
N HIS A 127 -2.85 10.51 -10.52
CA HIS A 127 -2.11 10.44 -11.78
C HIS A 127 -1.24 11.68 -11.97
N GLY A 128 -0.11 11.53 -12.67
CA GLY A 128 0.62 12.69 -13.22
C GLY A 128 -0.28 13.55 -14.11
N ALA A 129 0.06 14.84 -14.25
CA ALA A 129 -0.76 15.80 -14.98
C ALA A 129 -0.62 15.61 -16.49
N ASP A 130 0.59 15.35 -16.97
CA ASP A 130 0.90 15.19 -18.38
C ASP A 130 1.73 13.95 -18.68
N ALA A 131 1.82 13.62 -19.97
CA ALA A 131 2.65 12.51 -20.41
C ALA A 131 4.13 12.81 -20.12
N ASN A 132 4.86 11.81 -19.62
CA ASN A 132 6.26 11.90 -19.18
C ASN A 132 6.53 12.68 -17.87
N ASP A 133 5.51 13.13 -17.13
CA ASP A 133 5.69 13.74 -15.81
C ASP A 133 6.42 12.82 -14.82
N ARG A 134 6.18 11.51 -14.97
CA ARG A 134 6.76 10.45 -14.14
C ARG A 134 6.52 10.69 -12.65
N LEU A 135 5.28 11.08 -12.30
CA LEU A 135 4.83 11.19 -10.92
C LEU A 135 5.12 9.89 -10.17
N GLY A 136 5.63 10.00 -8.95
CA GLY A 136 5.99 8.83 -8.15
C GLY A 136 7.41 8.31 -8.42
N THR A 137 8.27 9.10 -9.07
CA THR A 137 9.71 8.80 -9.15
C THR A 137 10.37 8.86 -7.76
N SER A 138 9.82 9.63 -6.83
CA SER A 138 10.18 9.62 -5.42
C SER A 138 8.92 9.71 -4.56
N LEU A 139 8.91 9.02 -3.42
CA LEU A 139 7.77 8.99 -2.49
C LEU A 139 8.28 9.05 -1.04
N ALA A 140 7.68 9.95 -0.25
CA ALA A 140 7.82 10.04 1.19
C ALA A 140 6.43 10.18 1.82
N VAL A 141 6.27 9.64 3.02
CA VAL A 141 5.03 9.73 3.79
C VAL A 141 5.39 10.07 5.23
N GLY A 142 4.64 10.96 5.86
CA GLY A 142 4.81 11.38 7.24
C GLY A 142 3.96 12.59 7.59
N ASP A 143 3.69 12.79 8.87
CA ASP A 143 2.96 13.96 9.36
C ASP A 143 3.87 15.20 9.32
N VAL A 144 3.73 15.99 8.25
CA VAL A 144 4.53 17.19 7.98
C VAL A 144 3.87 18.42 8.61
N ASN A 145 2.55 18.39 8.75
CA ASN A 145 1.77 19.55 9.19
C ASN A 145 1.45 19.53 10.71
N GLY A 146 1.63 18.39 11.39
CA GLY A 146 1.47 18.18 12.82
C GLY A 146 0.04 17.89 13.28
N ASP A 147 -0.85 17.45 12.39
CA ASP A 147 -2.26 17.13 12.72
C ASP A 147 -2.48 15.69 13.17
N GLY A 148 -1.44 14.85 13.11
CA GLY A 148 -1.50 13.44 13.46
C GLY A 148 -1.98 12.53 12.33
N ILE A 149 -2.16 13.04 11.11
CA ILE A 149 -2.45 12.28 9.89
C ILE A 149 -1.20 12.31 8.99
N ALA A 150 -0.82 11.17 8.41
CA ALA A 150 0.34 11.15 7.55
C ALA A 150 0.09 11.84 6.21
N ASP A 151 0.93 12.81 5.86
CA ASP A 151 0.92 13.47 4.55
C ASP A 151 1.71 12.65 3.52
N ILE A 152 1.34 12.80 2.24
CA ILE A 152 2.01 12.15 1.11
C ILE A 152 2.79 13.19 0.30
N ILE A 153 4.10 12.99 0.16
CA ILE A 153 4.99 13.82 -0.67
C ILE A 153 5.50 12.98 -1.85
N VAL A 154 5.30 13.49 -3.06
CA VAL A 154 5.69 12.79 -4.30
C VAL A 154 6.41 13.70 -5.27
N GLY A 155 7.41 13.12 -5.94
CA GLY A 155 8.18 13.79 -6.99
C GLY A 155 7.74 13.38 -8.39
N ALA A 156 7.65 14.37 -9.28
CA ALA A 156 7.40 14.23 -10.71
C ALA A 156 8.50 14.99 -11.48
N PRO A 157 9.68 14.38 -11.72
CA PRO A 157 10.83 15.08 -12.27
C PRO A 157 10.65 15.50 -13.73
N GLY A 158 9.66 14.95 -14.44
CA GLY A 158 9.32 15.35 -15.80
C GLY A 158 8.27 16.46 -15.87
N ALA A 159 7.62 16.80 -14.75
CA ALA A 159 6.61 17.85 -14.72
C ALA A 159 7.27 19.22 -14.95
N ASP A 160 6.72 19.99 -15.89
CA ASP A 160 7.17 21.32 -16.28
C ASP A 160 6.42 22.45 -15.56
N GLY A 161 5.35 22.12 -14.83
CA GLY A 161 4.54 23.07 -14.07
C GLY A 161 3.52 23.81 -14.97
N PRO A 162 2.68 24.67 -14.38
CA PRO A 162 1.66 25.42 -15.12
C PRO A 162 2.23 26.54 -16.02
#